data_AF-A0A127B9Y1-F1
#
_entry.id   AF-A0A127B9Y1-F1
#
_cell.length_a   1.000
_cell.length_b   1.000
_cell.length_c   1.000
_cell.angle_alpha   90.00
_cell.angle_beta   90.00
_cell.angle_gamma   90.00
#
_symmetry.space_group_name_H-M   'P 1'
#
loop_
_entity.id
_entity.type
_entity.pdbx_description
1 polymer ?
#
loop_
_entity_poly.entity_id
_entity_poly.type
_entity_poly.pdbx_seq_one_letter_code
_entity_poly.pdbx_strand_id
1 'polypeptide(L)'
;MRPSSSTPSFAKVILRIFILVIIVMLGYQVHAVNKPDPIRERLYELGYPDEGFIFSNNTIRWSDGHLTILEGDYIEDYPITATQAYEILRNYLADYNQKLKEHDMRIEPDPKSLSEKEEDDNYYWVFEVYVYSGSSKFFAGLAYVNRRTGAVKIKGLLD
;
A
#
# COMPACT_ATOMS: atom_id res chain seq x y z
N MET A 1 -33.09 -54.17 16.73
CA MET A 1 -32.84 -53.56 15.41
C MET A 1 -31.64 -52.63 15.53
N ARG A 2 -30.53 -52.92 14.84
CA ARG A 2 -29.40 -51.98 14.78
C ARG A 2 -29.72 -50.89 13.75
N PRO A 3 -29.53 -49.59 14.05
CA PRO A 3 -29.69 -48.56 13.05
C PRO A 3 -28.62 -48.73 11.96
N SER A 4 -29.08 -48.81 10.72
CA SER A 4 -28.24 -48.68 9.52
C SER A 4 -27.65 -47.27 9.52
N SER A 5 -26.36 -47.14 9.81
CA SER A 5 -25.64 -45.90 9.55
C SER A 5 -25.39 -45.81 8.05
N SER A 6 -26.21 -45.01 7.36
CA SER A 6 -26.01 -44.71 5.95
C SER A 6 -24.68 -43.97 5.79
N THR A 7 -23.69 -44.64 5.20
CA THR A 7 -22.40 -44.02 4.90
C THR A 7 -22.65 -42.87 3.91
N PRO A 8 -22.25 -41.63 4.23
CA PRO A 8 -22.49 -40.52 3.33
C PRO A 8 -21.77 -40.75 2.01
N SER A 9 -22.48 -40.56 0.89
CA SER A 9 -21.91 -40.64 -0.45
C SER A 9 -20.71 -39.71 -0.58
N PHE A 10 -19.60 -40.23 -1.11
CA PHE A 10 -18.34 -39.50 -1.32
C PHE A 10 -18.55 -38.17 -2.04
N ALA A 11 -19.44 -38.13 -3.05
CA ALA A 11 -19.79 -36.91 -3.78
C ALA A 11 -20.45 -35.85 -2.88
N LYS A 12 -21.30 -36.25 -1.92
CA LYS A 12 -21.91 -35.33 -0.95
C LYS A 12 -20.89 -34.79 0.04
N VAL A 13 -19.88 -35.59 0.40
CA VAL A 13 -18.78 -35.15 1.28
C VAL A 13 -17.92 -34.11 0.56
N ILE A 14 -17.51 -34.38 -0.69
CA ILE A 14 -16.75 -33.42 -1.51
C ILE A 14 -17.52 -32.11 -1.72
N LEU A 15 -18.80 -32.19 -2.08
CA LEU A 15 -19.62 -30.99 -2.31
C LEU A 15 -19.71 -30.11 -1.05
N ARG A 16 -19.85 -30.72 0.14
CA ARG A 16 -19.87 -29.99 1.41
C ARG A 16 -18.53 -29.30 1.69
N ILE A 17 -17.41 -29.99 1.45
CA ILE A 17 -16.07 -29.40 1.60
C ILE A 17 -15.89 -28.23 0.62
N PHE A 18 -16.29 -28.41 -0.64
CA PHE A 18 -16.20 -27.38 -1.67
C PHE A 18 -17.00 -26.12 -1.32
N ILE A 19 -18.24 -26.28 -0.86
CA ILE A 19 -19.07 -25.16 -0.39
C ILE A 19 -18.42 -24.47 0.82
N LEU A 20 -17.89 -25.23 1.77
CA LEU A 20 -17.22 -24.68 2.95
C LEU A 20 -15.97 -23.86 2.57
N VAL A 21 -15.17 -24.35 1.62
CA VAL A 21 -14.01 -23.62 1.09
C VAL A 21 -14.43 -22.33 0.40
N ILE A 22 -15.48 -22.35 -0.43
CA ILE A 22 -16.01 -21.15 -1.08
C ILE A 22 -16.48 -20.12 -0.05
N ILE A 23 -17.21 -20.54 0.99
CA ILE A 23 -17.68 -19.63 2.04
C ILE A 23 -16.49 -19.00 2.78
N VAL A 24 -15.47 -19.79 3.12
CA VAL A 24 -14.25 -19.27 3.77
C VAL A 24 -13.52 -18.28 2.85
N MET A 25 -13.41 -18.58 1.56
CA MET A 25 -12.75 -17.72 0.58
C MET A 25 -13.53 -16.42 0.36
N LEU A 26 -14.85 -16.47 0.24
CA LEU A 26 -15.71 -15.28 0.16
C LEU A 26 -15.66 -14.45 1.44
N GLY A 27 -15.68 -15.09 2.61
CA GLY A 27 -15.53 -14.42 3.89
C GLY A 27 -14.19 -13.70 4.00
N TYR A 28 -13.10 -14.32 3.54
CA TYR A 28 -11.79 -13.69 3.47
C TYR A 28 -11.77 -12.50 2.52
N GLN A 29 -12.35 -12.62 1.32
CA GLN A 29 -12.43 -11.52 0.36
C GLN A 29 -13.20 -10.32 0.92
N VAL A 30 -14.37 -10.55 1.51
CA VAL A 30 -15.17 -9.49 2.15
C VAL A 30 -14.39 -8.83 3.29
N HIS A 31 -13.70 -9.61 4.12
CA HIS A 31 -12.88 -9.07 5.21
C HIS A 31 -11.66 -8.30 4.70
N ALA A 32 -11.01 -8.75 3.63
CA ALA A 32 -9.86 -8.08 3.02
C ALA A 32 -10.26 -6.75 2.35
N VAL A 33 -11.39 -6.71 1.66
CA VAL A 33 -11.90 -5.51 0.98
C VAL A 33 -12.40 -4.45 1.97
N ASN A 34 -12.93 -4.88 3.12
CA ASN A 34 -13.51 -3.96 4.11
C ASN A 34 -12.52 -3.41 5.15
N LYS A 35 -11.23 -3.77 5.08
CA LYS A 35 -10.24 -3.09 5.92
C LYS A 35 -9.99 -1.70 5.36
N PRO A 36 -10.09 -0.63 6.17
CA PRO A 36 -9.72 0.70 5.73
C PRO A 36 -8.24 0.70 5.35
N ASP A 37 -7.96 0.88 4.06
CA ASP A 37 -6.62 1.07 3.55
C ASP A 37 -6.21 2.52 3.82
N PRO A 38 -5.26 2.79 4.74
CA PRO A 38 -4.88 4.14 5.10
C PRO A 38 -4.28 4.92 3.92
N ILE A 39 -3.68 4.24 2.94
CA ILE A 39 -3.16 4.89 1.73
C ILE A 39 -4.31 5.32 0.83
N ARG A 40 -5.32 4.47 0.65
CA ARG A 40 -6.50 4.80 -0.17
C ARG A 40 -7.30 5.96 0.43
N GLU A 41 -7.52 5.93 1.74
CA GLU A 41 -8.17 7.03 2.46
C GLU A 41 -7.38 8.33 2.28
N ARG A 42 -6.06 8.27 2.37
CA ARG A 42 -5.20 9.43 2.18
C ARG A 42 -5.14 9.92 0.72
N LEU A 43 -5.17 9.03 -0.26
CA LEU A 43 -5.28 9.39 -1.69
C LEU A 43 -6.57 10.15 -1.97
N TYR A 44 -7.69 9.70 -1.41
CA TYR A 44 -8.98 10.39 -1.51
C TYR A 44 -8.88 11.82 -0.95
N GLU A 45 -8.28 11.99 0.22
CA GLU A 45 -8.04 13.32 0.82
C GLU A 45 -7.14 14.23 -0.04
N LEU A 46 -6.23 13.63 -0.83
CA LEU A 46 -5.35 14.34 -1.78
C LEU A 46 -6.04 14.65 -3.12
N GLY A 47 -7.33 14.30 -3.27
CA GLY A 47 -8.13 14.61 -4.46
C GLY A 47 -8.04 13.57 -5.58
N TYR A 48 -7.56 12.36 -5.27
CA TYR A 48 -7.65 11.23 -6.20
C TYR A 48 -9.07 10.62 -6.15
N PRO A 49 -9.63 10.21 -7.29
CA PRO A 49 -10.95 9.58 -7.32
C PRO A 49 -10.91 8.16 -6.75
N ASP A 50 -12.04 7.66 -6.26
CA ASP A 50 -12.15 6.25 -5.84
C ASP A 50 -12.04 5.27 -7.02
N GLU A 51 -12.50 5.67 -8.20
CA GLU A 51 -12.48 4.87 -9.43
C GLU A 51 -12.18 5.76 -10.66
N GLY A 52 -11.44 5.21 -11.64
CA GLY A 52 -11.18 5.89 -12.91
C GLY A 52 -10.10 6.98 -12.80
N PHE A 53 -10.38 8.17 -13.32
CA PHE A 53 -9.45 9.29 -13.28
C PHE A 53 -10.17 10.65 -13.27
N ILE A 54 -9.47 11.67 -12.78
CA ILE A 54 -9.88 13.07 -12.90
C ILE A 54 -8.85 13.79 -13.76
N PHE A 55 -9.33 14.53 -14.76
CA PHE A 55 -8.50 15.40 -15.59
C PHE A 55 -8.67 16.86 -15.18
N SER A 56 -7.58 17.53 -14.82
CA SER A 56 -7.56 18.94 -14.43
C SER A 56 -6.19 19.56 -14.70
N ASN A 57 -6.15 20.80 -15.21
CA ASN A 57 -4.90 21.54 -15.49
C ASN A 57 -3.85 20.68 -16.22
N ASN A 58 -4.24 20.08 -17.35
CA ASN A 58 -3.37 19.23 -18.15
C ASN A 58 -2.81 17.99 -17.40
N THR A 59 -3.37 17.66 -16.24
CA THR A 59 -2.91 16.58 -15.38
C THR A 59 -4.04 15.56 -15.20
N ILE A 60 -3.73 14.29 -15.40
CA ILE A 60 -4.61 13.15 -15.13
C ILE A 60 -4.18 12.53 -13.80
N ARG A 61 -5.10 12.50 -12.84
CA ARG A 61 -4.96 11.80 -11.56
C ARG A 61 -5.79 10.54 -11.60
N TRP A 62 -5.12 9.38 -11.58
CA TRP A 62 -5.76 8.07 -11.64
C TRP A 62 -6.10 7.56 -10.24
N SER A 63 -7.16 6.79 -10.08
CA SER A 63 -7.62 6.33 -8.76
C SER A 63 -6.60 5.53 -7.95
N ASP A 64 -5.62 4.91 -8.64
CA ASP A 64 -4.51 4.18 -8.03
C ASP A 64 -3.34 5.09 -7.59
N GLY A 65 -3.40 6.38 -7.88
CA GLY A 65 -2.33 7.33 -7.62
C GLY A 65 -1.31 7.44 -8.75
N HIS A 66 -1.54 6.92 -9.96
CA HIS A 66 -0.72 7.34 -11.09
C HIS A 66 -0.97 8.82 -11.41
N LEU A 67 0.03 9.47 -12.02
CA LEU A 67 -0.08 10.83 -12.53
C LEU A 67 0.39 10.87 -13.98
N THR A 68 -0.40 11.49 -14.85
CA THR A 68 0.01 11.75 -16.24
C THR A 68 -0.14 13.23 -16.53
N ILE A 69 0.91 13.87 -17.04
CA ILE A 69 0.93 15.30 -17.37
C ILE A 69 1.00 15.46 -18.89
N LEU A 70 0.14 16.31 -19.44
CA LEU A 70 0.00 16.57 -20.87
C LEU A 70 0.54 17.98 -21.20
N GLU A 71 1.76 18.08 -21.72
CA GLU A 71 2.35 19.36 -22.11
C GLU A 71 2.47 19.48 -23.64
N GLY A 72 1.48 20.13 -24.27
CA GLY A 72 1.44 20.27 -25.73
C GLY A 72 1.38 18.90 -26.43
N ASP A 73 2.44 18.55 -27.16
CA ASP A 73 2.59 17.25 -27.82
C ASP A 73 3.33 16.20 -26.95
N TYR A 74 3.77 16.58 -25.74
CA TYR A 74 4.48 15.73 -24.82
C TYR A 74 3.55 15.14 -23.75
N ILE A 75 3.73 13.85 -23.47
CA ILE A 75 3.01 13.14 -22.42
C ILE A 75 4.05 12.59 -21.44
N GLU A 76 3.94 12.99 -20.19
CA GLU A 76 4.79 12.52 -19.12
C GLU A 76 4.00 11.65 -18.15
N ASP A 77 4.47 10.42 -17.95
CA ASP A 77 3.80 9.44 -17.10
C ASP A 77 4.62 9.12 -15.85
N TYR A 78 3.94 9.10 -14.70
CA TYR A 78 4.48 8.81 -13.38
C TYR A 78 3.77 7.57 -12.83
N PRO A 79 4.26 6.36 -13.18
CA PRO A 79 3.54 5.11 -13.01
C PRO A 79 3.65 4.51 -11.59
N ILE A 80 4.41 5.10 -10.68
CA ILE A 80 4.52 4.54 -9.33
C ILE A 80 3.33 5.01 -8.48
N THR A 81 2.43 4.07 -8.14
CA THR A 81 1.29 4.33 -7.24
C THR A 81 1.76 4.66 -5.82
N ALA A 82 0.87 5.26 -5.01
CA ALA A 82 1.17 5.49 -3.60
C ALA A 82 1.39 4.17 -2.83
N THR A 83 0.62 3.13 -3.16
CA THR A 83 0.77 1.79 -2.56
C THR A 83 2.11 1.17 -2.93
N GLN A 84 2.50 1.21 -4.20
CA GLN A 84 3.81 0.73 -4.65
C GLN A 84 4.94 1.52 -4.00
N ALA A 85 4.83 2.84 -3.90
CA ALA A 85 5.82 3.68 -3.24
C ALA A 85 6.01 3.31 -1.77
N TYR A 86 4.91 3.04 -1.05
CA TYR A 86 4.96 2.55 0.33
C TYR A 86 5.64 1.19 0.42
N GLU A 87 5.36 0.25 -0.50
CA GLU A 87 6.01 -1.05 -0.55
C GLU A 87 7.51 -0.96 -0.84
N ILE A 88 7.89 -0.13 -1.82
CA ILE A 88 9.28 0.17 -2.15
C ILE A 88 10.01 0.72 -0.92
N LEU A 89 9.39 1.67 -0.20
CA LEU A 89 9.99 2.26 0.99
C LEU A 89 10.12 1.26 2.14
N ARG A 90 9.12 0.40 2.39
CA ARG A 90 9.23 -0.67 3.39
C ARG A 90 10.36 -1.64 3.05
N ASN A 91 10.49 -2.01 1.78
CA ASN A 91 11.57 -2.88 1.32
C ASN A 91 12.93 -2.21 1.47
N TYR A 92 13.04 -0.93 1.12
CA TYR A 92 14.26 -0.13 1.34
C TYR A 92 14.66 -0.10 2.82
N LEU A 93 13.69 0.06 3.73
CA LEU A 93 13.92 0.09 5.18
C LEU A 93 14.14 -1.29 5.81
N ALA A 94 13.85 -2.38 5.10
CA ALA A 94 13.97 -3.74 5.62
C ALA A 94 15.42 -4.08 6.02
N ASP A 95 16.40 -3.67 5.19
CA ASP A 95 17.82 -3.91 5.47
C ASP A 95 18.31 -3.12 6.70
N TYR A 96 17.80 -1.91 6.91
CA TYR A 96 18.07 -1.12 8.12
C TYR A 96 17.44 -1.78 9.35
N ASN A 97 16.21 -2.28 9.22
CA ASN A 97 15.50 -2.99 10.29
C ASN A 97 16.22 -4.27 10.72
N GLN A 98 16.90 -4.97 9.81
CA GLN A 98 17.71 -6.12 10.19
C GLN A 98 18.84 -5.74 11.16
N LYS A 99 19.50 -4.60 10.93
CA LYS A 99 20.56 -4.08 11.81
C LYS A 99 20.00 -3.57 13.14
N LEU A 100 18.87 -2.88 13.10
CA LEU A 100 18.24 -2.30 14.30
C LEU A 100 17.60 -3.34 15.22
N LYS A 101 17.32 -4.54 14.71
CA LYS A 101 16.79 -5.66 15.49
C LYS A 101 17.68 -6.03 16.67
N GLU A 102 19.00 -5.87 16.56
CA GLU A 102 19.94 -6.10 17.66
C GLU A 102 19.72 -5.15 18.85
N HIS A 103 19.06 -4.02 18.61
CA HIS A 103 18.78 -2.98 19.59
C HIS A 103 17.30 -2.90 19.99
N ASP A 104 16.47 -3.89 19.61
CA ASP A 104 15.01 -3.86 19.80
C ASP A 104 14.35 -2.60 19.20
N MET A 105 14.91 -2.13 18.07
CA MET A 105 14.43 -0.96 17.34
C MET A 105 13.93 -1.35 15.94
N ARG A 106 13.00 -0.56 15.41
CA ARG A 106 12.55 -0.65 14.01
C ARG A 106 12.22 0.73 13.45
N ILE A 107 12.46 0.93 12.17
CA ILE A 107 12.09 2.10 11.39
C ILE A 107 10.93 1.71 10.48
N GLU A 108 9.85 2.49 10.51
CA GLU A 108 8.71 2.29 9.64
C GLU A 108 8.15 3.61 9.10
N PRO A 109 7.71 3.61 7.84
CA PRO A 109 6.97 4.73 7.27
C PRO A 109 5.53 4.77 7.80
N ASP A 110 4.97 5.97 7.98
CA ASP A 110 3.58 6.16 8.39
C ASP A 110 2.68 6.32 7.14
N PRO A 111 1.82 5.35 6.80
CA PRO A 111 1.01 5.41 5.59
C PRO A 111 0.00 6.58 5.60
N LYS A 112 -0.41 7.06 6.78
CA LYS A 112 -1.37 8.17 6.91
C LYS A 112 -0.75 9.53 6.62
N SER A 113 0.58 9.60 6.68
CA SER A 113 1.34 10.83 6.40
C SER A 113 1.58 11.07 4.90
N LEU A 114 1.10 10.17 4.03
CA LEU A 114 1.28 10.27 2.59
C LEU A 114 0.94 11.69 2.09
N SER A 115 1.85 12.26 1.33
CA SER A 115 1.71 13.56 0.70
C SER A 115 2.44 13.59 -0.64
N GLU A 116 2.17 14.63 -1.43
CA GLU A 116 2.79 14.85 -2.73
C GLU A 116 3.81 15.99 -2.64
N LYS A 117 4.93 15.85 -3.34
CA LYS A 117 5.90 16.93 -3.50
C LYS A 117 6.44 16.97 -4.91
N GLU A 118 6.55 18.18 -5.44
CA GLU A 118 7.30 18.49 -6.65
C GLU A 118 8.66 19.11 -6.25
N GLU A 119 9.75 18.59 -6.79
CA GLU A 119 11.12 19.07 -6.56
C GLU A 119 11.98 18.71 -7.80
N ASP A 120 12.72 19.68 -8.35
CA ASP A 120 13.62 19.50 -9.49
C ASP A 120 12.97 18.76 -10.69
N ASP A 121 11.80 19.24 -11.16
CA ASP A 121 11.01 18.64 -12.26
C ASP A 121 10.63 17.17 -12.03
N ASN A 122 10.63 16.73 -10.78
CA ASN A 122 10.21 15.38 -10.39
C ASN A 122 9.09 15.44 -9.38
N TYR A 123 8.17 14.48 -9.49
CA TYR A 123 7.10 14.28 -8.54
C TYR A 123 7.44 13.12 -7.60
N TYR A 124 7.13 13.31 -6.33
CA TYR A 124 7.44 12.37 -5.26
C TYR A 124 6.20 12.05 -4.43
N TRP A 125 6.11 10.78 -4.03
CA TRP A 125 5.36 10.40 -2.85
C TRP A 125 6.20 10.62 -1.62
N VAL A 126 5.64 11.27 -0.60
CA VAL A 126 6.36 11.60 0.63
C VAL A 126 5.68 10.94 1.81
N PHE A 127 6.48 10.25 2.62
CA PHE A 127 6.05 9.60 3.86
C PHE A 127 6.89 10.10 5.02
N GLU A 128 6.27 10.38 6.16
CA GLU A 128 6.98 10.48 7.43
C GLU A 128 7.50 9.11 7.84
N VAL A 129 8.71 9.08 8.36
CA VAL A 129 9.40 7.88 8.83
C VAL A 129 9.65 8.02 10.32
N TYR A 130 9.37 6.94 11.06
CA TYR A 130 9.48 6.90 12.51
C TYR A 130 10.34 5.73 12.97
N VAL A 131 11.16 5.98 13.99
CA VAL A 131 11.87 4.96 14.76
C VAL A 131 11.03 4.58 15.96
N TYR A 132 10.82 3.28 16.14
CA TYR A 132 10.17 2.68 17.29
C TYR A 132 11.22 1.98 18.13
N SER A 133 11.21 2.25 19.44
CA SER A 133 12.08 1.62 20.44
C SER A 133 11.23 1.28 21.65
N GLY A 134 10.91 0.00 21.84
CA GLY A 134 9.92 -0.44 22.82
C GLY A 134 8.56 0.27 22.63
N SER A 135 8.12 1.03 23.64
CA SER A 135 6.86 1.79 23.60
C SER A 135 6.99 3.22 23.04
N SER A 136 8.21 3.67 22.73
CA SER A 136 8.46 5.03 22.24
C SER A 136 8.49 5.09 20.72
N LYS A 137 7.98 6.21 20.16
CA LYS A 137 7.96 6.54 18.73
C LYS A 137 8.64 7.90 18.55
N PHE A 138 9.65 7.96 17.68
CA PHE A 138 10.42 9.16 17.39
C PHE A 138 10.38 9.45 15.88
N PHE A 139 10.16 10.71 15.51
CA PHE A 139 10.23 11.14 14.12
C PHE A 139 11.69 11.08 13.64
N ALA A 140 11.93 10.37 12.54
CA ALA A 140 13.27 10.15 11.98
C ALA A 140 13.52 10.99 10.72
N GLY A 141 12.48 11.31 9.96
CA GLY A 141 12.60 12.11 8.75
C GLY A 141 11.46 11.93 7.77
N LEU A 142 11.65 12.47 6.57
CA LEU A 142 10.75 12.36 5.44
C LEU A 142 11.41 11.49 4.36
N ALA A 143 10.70 10.47 3.90
CA ALA A 143 11.11 9.65 2.77
C ALA A 143 10.35 10.09 1.52
N TYR A 144 11.12 10.40 0.49
CA TYR A 144 10.66 10.79 -0.84
C TYR A 144 10.86 9.61 -1.78
N VAL A 145 9.80 9.15 -2.42
CA VAL A 145 9.84 8.11 -3.43
C VAL A 145 9.49 8.73 -4.77
N ASN A 146 10.46 8.73 -5.70
CA ASN A 146 10.27 9.31 -7.03
C ASN A 146 9.16 8.54 -7.77
N ARG A 147 8.15 9.27 -8.26
CA ARG A 147 6.97 8.65 -8.89
C ARG A 147 7.23 8.10 -10.30
N ARG A 148 8.39 8.43 -10.88
CA ARG A 148 8.84 7.93 -12.19
C ARG A 148 9.72 6.70 -12.06
N THR A 149 10.69 6.74 -11.14
CA THR A 149 11.74 5.71 -11.05
C THR A 149 11.62 4.79 -9.84
N GLY A 150 10.82 5.16 -8.84
CA GLY A 150 10.78 4.46 -7.55
C GLY A 150 12.00 4.71 -6.67
N ALA A 151 12.93 5.58 -7.08
CA ALA A 151 14.11 5.89 -6.27
C ALA A 151 13.71 6.52 -4.93
N VAL A 152 14.33 6.04 -3.84
CA VAL A 152 14.07 6.51 -2.48
C VAL A 152 15.16 7.50 -2.05
N LYS A 153 14.73 8.64 -1.53
CA LYS A 153 15.57 9.69 -0.92
C LYS A 153 15.01 10.00 0.46
N ILE A 154 15.82 9.87 1.52
CA ILE A 154 15.40 10.20 2.89
C ILE A 154 16.05 11.53 3.28
N LYS A 155 15.27 12.48 3.78
CA LYS A 155 15.75 13.74 4.37
C LYS A 155 15.40 13.74 5.86
N GLY A 156 16.37 13.85 6.74
CA GLY A 156 16.14 13.83 8.20
C GLY A 156 17.36 13.40 9.01
N LEU A 157 17.14 12.85 10.21
CA LEU A 157 18.20 12.40 11.14
C LEU A 157 19.06 11.24 10.63
N LEU A 158 18.72 10.67 9.46
CA LEU A 158 19.41 9.54 8.83
C LEU A 158 20.29 9.98 7.63
N ASP A 159 20.42 11.28 7.39
CA ASP A 159 21.27 11.89 6.34
C ASP A 159 22.56 12.48 6.95
#